data_AF-A0A914JZZ4-F1
#
_entry.id   AF-A0A914JZZ4-F1
#
_cell.length_a   1.000
_cell.length_b   1.000
_cell.length_c   1.000
_cell.angle_alpha   90.00
_cell.angle_beta   90.00
_cell.angle_gamma   90.00
#
_symmetry.space_group_name_H-M   'P 1'
#
loop_
_entity.id
_entity.type
_entity.pdbx_description
1 polymer ?
#
loop_
_entity_poly.entity_id
_entity_poly.type
_entity_poly.pdbx_seq_one_letter_code
_entity_poly.pdbx_strand_id
1 'polypeptide(L)'
;MISGVITFLYMVLFKQRATYGRYGNEALFSNLAIPARIAWFVQESPSLLIPAVALAYFGDNMNLSKTIAFLMFVGHYWNRTLVYPFLINGGKPTPPHLMLMGVIFCTWNGFIQGFYHVKYADFAPDHPRQLVSQLGIALFFCGMFINIHSDSILRNLRQPGETGYKIPRGGMFEFISGANFFGEILEWTGYAIFC
;
A
#
# COMPACT_ATOMS: atom_id res chain seq x y z
N MET A 1 3.51 -4.79 -10.73
CA MET A 1 2.28 -5.27 -11.42
C MET A 1 2.26 -6.78 -11.69
N ILE A 2 3.31 -7.38 -12.26
CA ILE A 2 3.31 -8.81 -12.63
C ILE A 2 3.05 -9.75 -11.43
N SER A 3 3.71 -9.51 -10.30
CA SER A 3 3.48 -10.29 -9.08
C SER A 3 2.03 -10.19 -8.59
N GLY A 4 1.44 -9.00 -8.60
CA GLY A 4 0.03 -8.77 -8.23
C GLY A 4 -0.95 -9.49 -9.15
N VAL A 5 -0.70 -9.50 -10.47
CA VAL A 5 -1.53 -10.25 -11.44
C VAL A 5 -1.40 -11.76 -11.19
N ILE A 6 -0.19 -12.27 -10.96
CA ILE A 6 0.03 -13.68 -10.65
C ILE A 6 -0.68 -14.07 -9.35
N THR A 7 -0.56 -13.26 -8.29
CA THR A 7 -1.25 -13.51 -7.01
C THR A 7 -2.76 -13.45 -7.18
N PHE A 8 -3.29 -12.49 -7.93
CA PHE A 8 -4.72 -12.39 -8.23
C PHE A 8 -5.22 -13.61 -8.99
N LEU A 9 -4.55 -13.99 -10.08
CA LEU A 9 -4.90 -15.16 -10.88
C LEU A 9 -4.82 -16.44 -10.03
N TYR A 10 -3.79 -16.59 -9.21
CA TYR A 10 -3.67 -17.71 -8.28
C TYR A 10 -4.87 -17.76 -7.31
N MET A 11 -5.20 -16.64 -6.66
CA MET A 11 -6.32 -16.59 -5.73
C MET A 11 -7.67 -16.88 -6.41
N VAL A 12 -7.90 -16.37 -7.61
CA VAL A 12 -9.13 -16.60 -8.38
C VAL A 12 -9.22 -18.05 -8.86
N LEU A 13 -8.16 -18.57 -9.49
CA LEU A 13 -8.14 -19.92 -10.07
C LEU A 13 -8.23 -21.00 -9.00
N PHE A 14 -7.54 -20.82 -7.87
CA PHE A 14 -7.53 -21.78 -6.77
C PHE A 14 -8.56 -21.46 -5.66
N LYS A 15 -9.41 -20.45 -5.86
CA LYS A 15 -10.44 -19.97 -4.91
C LYS A 15 -9.91 -19.73 -3.49
N GLN A 16 -8.63 -19.35 -3.39
CA GLN A 16 -7.97 -19.10 -2.11
C GLN A 16 -8.28 -17.68 -1.63
N ARG A 17 -8.44 -17.52 -0.31
CA ARG A 17 -8.70 -16.22 0.34
C ARG A 17 -7.51 -15.89 1.25
N ALA A 18 -7.09 -14.63 1.29
CA ALA A 18 -6.07 -14.20 2.24
C ALA A 18 -6.64 -14.32 3.67
N THR A 19 -6.01 -15.18 4.49
CA THR A 19 -6.46 -15.56 5.83
C THR A 19 -6.10 -14.52 6.91
N TYR A 20 -6.37 -13.24 6.65
CA TYR A 20 -6.23 -12.16 7.65
C TYR A 20 -7.55 -11.44 7.90
N GLY A 21 -7.64 -10.71 9.00
CA GLY A 21 -8.82 -9.91 9.35
C GLY A 21 -10.08 -10.75 9.45
N ARG A 22 -11.00 -10.62 8.48
CA ARG A 22 -12.27 -11.39 8.45
C ARG A 22 -12.07 -12.90 8.48
N TYR A 23 -11.05 -13.39 7.80
CA TYR A 23 -10.74 -14.81 7.66
C TYR A 23 -9.59 -15.28 8.57
N GLY A 24 -9.22 -14.50 9.60
CA GLY A 24 -8.09 -14.80 10.47
C GLY A 24 -8.15 -16.13 11.23
N ASN A 25 -9.34 -16.73 11.38
CA ASN A 25 -9.51 -18.03 12.04
C ASN A 25 -9.01 -19.20 11.17
N GLU A 26 -8.88 -18.99 9.85
CA GLU A 26 -8.42 -20.00 8.88
C GLU A 26 -6.90 -19.94 8.66
N ALA A 27 -6.19 -19.07 9.41
CA ALA A 27 -4.77 -18.83 9.23
C ALA A 27 -3.90 -19.88 9.93
N LEU A 28 -2.80 -20.28 9.29
CA LEU A 28 -1.75 -21.09 9.93
C LEU A 28 -1.19 -20.34 11.16
N PHE A 29 -1.13 -21.01 12.32
CA PHE A 29 -0.71 -20.41 13.59
C PHE A 29 -1.62 -19.27 14.11
N SER A 30 -2.94 -19.40 13.95
CA SER A 30 -3.94 -18.46 14.50
C SER A 30 -3.80 -18.17 16.01
N ASN A 31 -3.16 -19.08 16.76
CA ASN A 31 -2.89 -18.94 18.19
C ASN A 31 -1.70 -18.01 18.53
N LEU A 32 -0.80 -17.73 17.58
CA LEU A 32 0.25 -16.71 17.75
C LEU A 32 -0.31 -15.37 17.26
N ALA A 33 -0.88 -14.62 18.19
CA ALA A 33 -1.55 -13.36 17.91
C ALA A 33 -0.55 -12.17 17.98
N ILE A 34 -0.11 -11.63 16.83
CA ILE A 34 0.62 -10.36 16.81
C ILE A 34 -0.39 -9.20 16.81
N PRO A 35 -0.23 -8.17 17.67
CA PRO A 35 -1.07 -6.98 17.61
C PRO A 35 -1.04 -6.36 16.22
N ALA A 36 -2.22 -6.11 15.62
CA ALA A 36 -2.33 -5.64 14.24
C ALA A 36 -1.51 -4.37 13.97
N ARG A 37 -1.41 -3.45 14.95
CA ARG A 37 -0.58 -2.24 14.84
C ARG A 37 0.88 -2.55 14.59
N ILE A 38 1.44 -3.50 15.35
CA ILE A 38 2.84 -3.92 15.22
C ILE A 38 3.03 -4.65 13.89
N ALA A 39 2.13 -5.56 13.55
CA ALA A 39 2.23 -6.32 12.31
C ALA A 39 2.24 -5.41 11.08
N TRP A 40 1.31 -4.46 11.00
CA TRP A 40 1.24 -3.49 9.91
C TRP A 40 2.44 -2.55 9.89
N PHE A 41 2.89 -2.04 11.04
CA PHE A 41 4.10 -1.21 11.08
C PHE A 41 5.33 -1.97 10.57
N VAL A 42 5.57 -3.18 11.08
CA VAL A 42 6.75 -3.98 10.73
C VAL A 42 6.72 -4.43 9.27
N GLN A 43 5.57 -4.87 8.75
CA GLN A 43 5.49 -5.40 7.39
C GLN A 43 5.71 -4.32 6.32
N GLU A 44 5.26 -3.08 6.55
CA GLU A 44 5.34 -1.99 5.57
C GLU A 44 6.67 -1.20 5.67
N SER A 45 7.31 -1.19 6.84
CA SER A 45 8.56 -0.45 7.12
C SER A 45 9.67 -0.63 6.08
N PRO A 46 9.95 -1.84 5.52
CA PRO A 46 11.00 -2.00 4.52
C PRO A 46 10.79 -1.13 3.27
N SER A 47 9.54 -0.96 2.83
CA SER A 47 9.22 -0.12 1.65
C SER A 47 9.33 1.38 1.93
N LEU A 48 9.48 1.80 3.18
CA LEU A 48 9.82 3.18 3.53
C LEU A 48 11.34 3.37 3.72
N LEU A 49 11.97 2.45 4.46
CA LEU A 49 13.37 2.58 4.87
C LEU A 49 14.34 2.30 3.72
N ILE A 50 14.09 1.30 2.88
CA ILE A 50 15.01 0.93 1.80
C ILE A 50 15.13 2.04 0.75
N PRO A 51 14.03 2.68 0.27
CA PRO A 51 14.15 3.85 -0.59
C PRO A 51 14.88 5.03 0.07
N ALA A 52 14.69 5.25 1.37
CA ALA A 52 15.41 6.30 2.10
C ALA A 52 16.93 6.04 2.12
N VAL A 53 17.34 4.79 2.34
CA VAL A 53 18.73 4.36 2.21
C VAL A 53 19.23 4.56 0.77
N ALA A 54 18.46 4.15 -0.24
CA ALA A 54 18.85 4.35 -1.63
C ALA A 54 19.10 5.83 -1.94
N LEU A 55 18.23 6.73 -1.47
CA LEU A 55 18.40 8.18 -1.63
C LEU A 55 19.66 8.69 -0.93
N ALA A 56 19.96 8.22 0.29
CA ALA A 56 21.12 8.67 1.05
C ALA A 56 22.47 8.29 0.40
N TYR A 57 22.55 7.14 -0.28
CA TYR A 57 23.79 6.65 -0.90
C TYR A 57 23.93 6.95 -2.40
N PHE A 58 22.82 7.16 -3.12
CA PHE A 58 22.81 7.29 -4.57
C PHE A 58 22.06 8.53 -5.08
N GLY A 59 21.69 9.46 -4.19
CA GLY A 59 20.86 10.63 -4.49
C GLY A 59 21.53 11.77 -5.27
N ASP A 60 22.81 11.66 -5.62
CA ASP A 60 23.58 12.77 -6.22
C ASP A 60 23.01 13.25 -7.57
N ASN A 61 22.36 12.37 -8.33
CA ASN A 61 21.84 12.65 -9.68
C ASN A 61 20.30 12.66 -9.74
N MET A 62 19.66 13.15 -8.67
CA MET A 62 18.21 13.32 -8.63
C MET A 62 17.77 14.50 -9.51
N ASN A 63 16.86 14.23 -10.44
CA ASN A 63 16.19 15.24 -11.24
C ASN A 63 14.72 15.36 -10.82
N LEU A 64 13.98 16.31 -11.40
CA LEU A 64 12.57 16.54 -11.05
C LEU A 64 11.70 15.29 -11.23
N SER A 65 11.83 14.58 -12.34
CA SER A 65 11.02 13.39 -12.64
C SER A 65 11.28 12.25 -11.64
N LYS A 66 12.56 11.96 -11.36
CA LYS A 66 12.96 10.99 -10.33
C LYS A 66 12.42 11.37 -8.96
N THR A 67 12.51 12.66 -8.63
CA THR A 67 12.02 13.19 -7.35
C THR A 67 10.51 13.01 -7.21
N ILE A 68 9.74 13.29 -8.26
CA ILE A 68 8.28 13.10 -8.24
C ILE A 68 7.93 11.63 -8.04
N ALA A 69 8.50 10.71 -8.84
CA ALA A 69 8.26 9.27 -8.68
C ALA A 69 8.63 8.79 -7.27
N PHE A 70 9.82 9.18 -6.79
CA PHE A 70 10.29 8.82 -5.46
C PHE A 70 9.35 9.33 -4.36
N LEU A 71 8.91 10.59 -4.44
CA LEU A 71 8.01 11.17 -3.44
C LEU A 71 6.61 10.56 -3.47
N MET A 72 6.09 10.17 -4.63
CA MET A 72 4.82 9.44 -4.73
C MET A 72 4.93 8.10 -3.99
N PHE A 73 5.98 7.32 -4.27
CA PHE A 73 6.20 6.02 -3.63
C PHE A 73 6.41 6.16 -2.11
N VAL A 74 7.34 7.02 -1.69
CA VAL A 74 7.67 7.23 -0.28
C VAL A 74 6.50 7.88 0.47
N GLY A 75 5.76 8.79 -0.15
CA GLY A 75 4.59 9.43 0.44
C GLY A 75 3.48 8.44 0.76
N HIS A 76 3.21 7.49 -0.15
CA HIS A 76 2.30 6.38 0.12
C HIS A 76 2.77 5.55 1.33
N TYR A 77 4.02 5.08 1.30
CA TYR A 77 4.55 4.23 2.37
C TYR A 77 4.75 4.96 3.70
N TRP A 78 4.94 6.27 3.67
CA TRP A 78 4.90 7.12 4.87
C TRP A 78 3.53 7.06 5.53
N ASN A 79 2.44 7.25 4.75
CA ASN A 79 1.10 7.10 5.27
C ASN A 79 0.85 5.67 5.78
N ARG A 80 1.19 4.65 5.00
CA ARG A 80 0.91 3.24 5.33
C ARG A 80 1.73 2.69 6.51
N THR A 81 2.94 3.19 6.70
CA THR A 81 3.82 2.73 7.79
C THR A 81 3.63 3.56 9.05
N LEU A 82 3.54 4.89 8.95
CA LEU A 82 3.61 5.80 10.10
C LEU A 82 2.28 6.44 10.51
N VAL A 83 1.29 6.47 9.61
CA VAL A 83 -0.02 7.07 9.92
C VAL A 83 -1.06 5.98 10.12
N TYR A 84 -1.20 5.08 9.16
CA TYR A 84 -2.22 4.05 9.15
C TYR A 84 -2.16 3.14 10.40
N PRO A 85 -1.02 2.54 10.79
CA PRO A 85 -0.97 1.57 11.88
C PRO A 85 -1.26 2.20 13.24
N PHE A 86 -0.89 3.46 13.42
CA PHE A 86 -1.14 4.22 14.65
C PHE A 86 -2.60 4.64 14.81
N LEU A 87 -3.33 4.75 13.70
CA LEU A 87 -4.76 5.05 13.67
C LEU A 87 -5.66 3.80 13.72
N ILE A 88 -5.09 2.58 13.67
CA ILE A 88 -5.89 1.35 13.78
C ILE A 88 -6.54 1.27 15.17
N ASN A 89 -7.87 1.34 15.20
CA ASN A 89 -8.69 1.23 16.42
C ASN A 89 -9.32 -0.16 16.52
N GLY A 90 -8.70 -1.01 17.33
CA GLY A 90 -9.08 -2.43 17.40
C GLY A 90 -8.73 -3.19 16.12
N GLY A 91 -8.67 -4.50 16.21
CA GLY A 91 -8.30 -5.35 15.09
C GLY A 91 -8.06 -6.77 15.57
N LYS A 92 -8.48 -7.74 14.75
CA LYS A 92 -8.11 -9.13 15.02
C LYS A 92 -6.58 -9.25 14.93
N PRO A 93 -5.94 -10.04 15.80
CA PRO A 93 -4.52 -10.29 15.70
C PRO A 93 -4.12 -10.76 14.31
N THR A 94 -2.93 -10.36 13.87
CA THR A 94 -2.40 -10.75 12.57
C THR A 94 -1.53 -12.00 12.73
N PRO A 95 -1.77 -13.05 11.94
CA PRO A 95 -0.93 -14.25 11.92
C PRO A 95 0.53 -13.92 11.53
N PRO A 96 1.55 -14.49 12.20
CA PRO A 96 2.95 -14.15 11.97
C PRO A 96 3.43 -14.43 10.55
N HIS A 97 2.94 -15.52 9.94
CA HIS A 97 3.33 -15.87 8.57
C HIS A 97 2.85 -14.83 7.55
N LEU A 98 1.69 -14.19 7.76
CA LEU A 98 1.19 -13.14 6.86
C LEU A 98 2.01 -11.86 7.01
N MET A 99 2.37 -11.50 8.24
CA MET A 99 3.30 -10.40 8.49
C MET A 99 4.64 -10.66 7.80
N LEU A 100 5.20 -11.88 7.91
CA LEU A 100 6.46 -12.24 7.26
C LEU A 100 6.38 -12.15 5.74
N MET A 101 5.30 -12.64 5.13
CA MET A 101 5.09 -12.51 3.68
C MET A 101 5.01 -11.03 3.26
N GLY A 102 4.35 -10.19 4.06
CA GLY A 102 4.31 -8.74 3.88
C GLY A 102 5.69 -8.10 3.97
N VAL A 103 6.50 -8.45 4.99
CA VAL A 103 7.89 -7.97 5.13
C VAL A 103 8.72 -8.33 3.90
N ILE A 104 8.65 -9.58 3.43
CA ILE A 104 9.40 -10.05 2.26
C ILE A 104 8.97 -9.24 1.03
N PHE A 105 7.66 -9.13 0.79
CA PHE A 105 7.15 -8.36 -0.34
C PHE A 105 7.60 -6.90 -0.30
N CYS A 106 7.43 -6.22 0.83
CA CYS A 106 7.80 -4.82 0.99
C CYS A 106 9.32 -4.59 0.93
N THR A 107 10.11 -5.58 1.31
CA THR A 107 11.58 -5.52 1.16
C THR A 107 11.95 -5.51 -0.32
N TRP A 108 11.44 -6.47 -1.09
CA TRP A 108 11.69 -6.55 -2.53
C TRP A 108 11.11 -5.35 -3.28
N ASN A 109 9.88 -4.95 -2.95
CA ASN A 109 9.23 -3.81 -3.59
C ASN A 109 9.98 -2.50 -3.31
N GLY A 110 10.32 -2.25 -2.04
CA GLY A 110 11.11 -1.09 -1.63
C GLY A 110 12.50 -1.06 -2.27
N PHE A 111 13.16 -2.22 -2.37
CA PHE A 111 14.44 -2.33 -3.05
C PHE A 111 14.33 -1.99 -4.54
N ILE A 112 13.42 -2.66 -5.26
CA ILE A 112 13.25 -2.46 -6.70
C ILE A 112 12.88 -1.01 -7.00
N GLN A 113 11.82 -0.48 -6.36
CA GLN A 113 11.32 0.86 -6.66
C GLN A 113 12.29 1.94 -6.17
N GLY A 114 12.82 1.80 -4.96
CA GLY A 114 13.75 2.76 -4.37
C GLY A 114 15.05 2.89 -5.19
N PHE A 115 15.73 1.78 -5.47
CA PHE A 115 16.97 1.82 -6.23
C PHE A 115 16.73 2.19 -7.69
N TYR A 116 15.65 1.70 -8.30
CA TYR A 116 15.34 2.06 -9.69
C TYR A 116 15.17 3.57 -9.84
N HIS A 117 14.30 4.20 -9.05
CA HIS A 117 14.03 5.64 -9.23
C HIS A 117 15.16 6.56 -8.79
N VAL A 118 15.95 6.18 -7.79
CA VAL A 118 17.10 6.98 -7.37
C VAL A 118 18.26 6.84 -8.35
N LYS A 119 18.64 5.61 -8.70
CA LYS A 119 19.90 5.32 -9.41
C LYS A 119 19.74 5.11 -10.91
N TYR A 120 18.71 4.39 -11.35
CA TYR A 120 18.65 3.83 -12.70
C TYR A 120 17.62 4.48 -13.63
N ALA A 121 16.58 5.11 -13.10
CA ALA A 121 15.51 5.68 -13.91
C ALA A 121 16.05 6.77 -14.83
N ASP A 122 15.70 6.69 -16.10
CA ASP A 122 16.08 7.68 -17.11
C ASP A 122 14.80 8.26 -17.71
N PHE A 123 14.43 9.44 -17.21
CA PHE A 123 13.26 10.16 -17.65
C PHE A 123 13.65 11.26 -18.63
N ALA A 124 12.84 11.46 -19.66
CA ALA A 124 12.99 12.59 -20.56
C ALA A 124 12.95 13.92 -19.76
N PRO A 125 13.71 14.97 -20.16
CA PRO A 125 13.74 16.23 -19.43
C PRO A 125 12.38 16.93 -19.31
N ASP A 126 11.50 16.73 -20.30
CA ASP A 126 10.15 17.27 -20.38
C ASP A 126 9.09 16.34 -19.77
N HIS A 127 9.48 15.17 -19.25
CA HIS A 127 8.58 14.13 -18.76
C HIS A 127 7.47 14.64 -17.83
N PRO A 128 7.72 15.51 -16.82
CA PRO A 128 6.66 16.00 -15.93
C PRO A 128 5.66 16.95 -16.62
N ARG A 129 6.02 17.49 -17.79
CA ARG A 129 5.17 18.39 -18.58
C ARG A 129 4.28 17.64 -19.57
N GLN A 130 4.56 16.36 -19.81
CA GLN A 130 3.76 15.54 -20.69
C GLN A 130 2.39 15.29 -20.08
N LEU A 131 1.35 15.39 -20.90
CA LEU A 131 -0.04 15.23 -20.46
C LEU A 131 -0.26 13.87 -19.78
N VAL A 132 0.36 12.81 -20.32
CA VAL A 132 0.25 11.44 -19.77
C VAL A 132 0.80 11.39 -18.34
N SER A 133 1.98 11.98 -18.10
CA SER A 133 2.59 12.06 -16.77
C SER A 133 1.73 12.85 -15.79
N GLN A 134 1.13 13.96 -16.22
CA GLN A 134 0.22 14.76 -15.39
C GLN A 134 -1.07 13.99 -15.03
N LEU A 135 -1.62 13.23 -15.99
CA LEU A 135 -2.75 12.34 -15.73
C LEU A 135 -2.37 11.22 -14.77
N GLY A 136 -1.17 10.65 -14.89
CA GLY A 136 -0.63 9.65 -13.95
C GLY A 136 -0.54 10.19 -12.52
N ILE A 137 0.03 11.39 -12.35
CA ILE A 137 0.10 12.09 -11.05
C ILE A 137 -1.31 12.35 -10.49
N ALA A 138 -2.22 12.88 -11.30
CA ALA A 138 -3.58 13.17 -10.87
C ALA A 138 -4.33 11.90 -10.44
N LEU A 139 -4.16 10.81 -11.20
CA LEU A 139 -4.75 9.52 -10.88
C LEU A 139 -4.17 8.93 -9.59
N PHE A 140 -2.86 9.09 -9.37
CA PHE A 140 -2.19 8.67 -8.14
C PHE A 140 -2.82 9.32 -6.91
N PHE A 141 -2.89 10.65 -6.89
CA PHE A 141 -3.41 11.38 -5.73
C PHE A 141 -4.91 11.19 -5.54
N CYS A 142 -5.68 11.02 -6.63
CA CYS A 142 -7.09 10.66 -6.54
C CYS A 142 -7.27 9.28 -5.88
N GLY A 143 -6.48 8.29 -6.30
CA GLY A 143 -6.45 6.96 -5.71
C GLY A 143 -6.08 6.98 -4.23
N MET A 144 -5.00 7.70 -3.89
CA MET A 144 -4.54 7.88 -2.51
C MET A 144 -5.59 8.53 -1.61
N PHE A 145 -6.29 9.56 -2.11
CA PHE A 145 -7.40 10.20 -1.39
C PHE A 145 -8.54 9.21 -1.12
N ILE A 146 -8.97 8.46 -2.13
CA ILE A 146 -10.03 7.45 -2.00
C ILE A 146 -9.61 6.38 -0.99
N ASN A 147 -8.36 5.92 -1.05
CA ASN A 147 -7.81 4.91 -0.15
C ASN A 147 -7.85 5.39 1.31
N ILE A 148 -7.24 6.53 1.61
CA ILE A 148 -7.16 7.10 2.97
C ILE A 148 -8.56 7.43 3.52
N HIS A 149 -9.44 7.99 2.69
CA HIS A 149 -10.80 8.30 3.09
C HIS A 149 -11.59 7.03 3.43
N SER A 150 -11.47 6.00 2.59
CA SER A 150 -12.14 4.72 2.81
C SER A 150 -11.60 4.00 4.05
N ASP A 151 -10.29 4.00 4.27
CA ASP A 151 -9.67 3.45 5.48
C ASP A 151 -10.10 4.23 6.74
N SER A 152 -10.32 5.54 6.64
CA SER A 152 -10.91 6.33 7.72
C SER A 152 -12.33 5.86 8.06
N ILE A 153 -13.19 5.64 7.05
CA ILE A 153 -14.54 5.11 7.27
C ILE A 153 -14.46 3.74 7.94
N LEU A 154 -13.64 2.81 7.41
CA LEU A 154 -13.51 1.45 7.93
C LEU A 154 -13.05 1.40 9.39
N ARG A 155 -12.09 2.24 9.77
CA ARG A 155 -11.57 2.32 11.15
C ARG A 155 -12.61 2.88 12.13
N ASN A 156 -13.50 3.74 11.65
CA ASN A 156 -14.55 4.36 12.47
C ASN A 156 -15.88 3.58 12.44
N LEU A 157 -15.96 2.42 11.76
CA LEU A 157 -17.17 1.59 11.77
C LEU A 157 -17.49 1.03 13.16
N ARG A 158 -16.48 0.85 14.02
CA ARG A 158 -16.64 0.21 15.32
C ARG A 158 -16.39 1.21 16.43
N GLN A 159 -17.26 1.21 17.43
CA GLN A 159 -16.94 1.84 18.70
C GLN A 159 -15.96 0.95 19.50
N PRO A 160 -15.14 1.52 20.39
CA PRO A 160 -14.27 0.74 21.26
C PRO A 160 -15.05 -0.35 22.00
N GLY A 161 -14.66 -1.62 21.81
CA GLY A 161 -15.31 -2.78 22.43
C GLY A 161 -16.29 -3.56 21.52
N GLU A 162 -16.69 -3.02 20.37
CA GLU A 162 -17.54 -3.75 19.42
C GLU A 162 -16.73 -4.71 18.54
N THR A 163 -17.21 -5.95 18.38
CA THR A 163 -16.54 -7.00 17.58
C THR A 163 -17.29 -7.37 16.29
N GLY A 164 -18.51 -6.88 16.12
CA GLY A 164 -19.38 -7.19 14.97
C GLY A 164 -18.90 -6.62 13.63
N TYR A 165 -19.36 -7.22 12.53
CA TYR A 165 -19.22 -6.67 11.18
C TYR A 165 -20.37 -5.70 10.91
N LYS A 166 -20.04 -4.51 10.42
CA LYS A 166 -21.01 -3.48 9.99
C LYS A 166 -20.79 -3.17 8.52
N ILE A 167 -21.86 -2.81 7.82
CA ILE A 167 -21.80 -2.40 6.41
C ILE A 167 -21.23 -0.98 6.36
N PRO A 168 -20.13 -0.73 5.63
CA PRO A 168 -19.62 0.62 5.44
C PRO A 168 -20.59 1.47 4.63
N ARG A 169 -20.76 2.73 5.03
CA ARG A 169 -21.59 3.73 4.35
C ARG A 169 -20.81 5.03 4.21
N GLY A 170 -21.12 5.79 3.17
CA GLY A 170 -20.48 7.07 2.84
C GLY A 170 -19.29 6.96 1.89
N GLY A 171 -19.00 8.07 1.20
CA GLY A 171 -17.93 8.17 0.23
C GLY A 171 -18.07 7.15 -0.90
N MET A 172 -16.96 6.52 -1.27
CA MET A 172 -16.91 5.57 -2.38
C MET A 172 -17.57 4.21 -2.06
N PHE A 173 -17.86 3.93 -0.78
CA PHE A 173 -18.59 2.70 -0.38
C PHE A 173 -20.06 2.67 -0.85
N GLU A 174 -20.63 3.80 -1.25
CA GLU A 174 -21.97 3.81 -1.87
C GLU A 174 -21.99 3.23 -3.29
N PHE A 175 -20.82 3.11 -3.93
CA PHE A 175 -20.69 2.61 -5.31
C PHE A 175 -20.03 1.23 -5.37
N ILE A 176 -19.05 0.98 -4.49
CA ILE A 176 -18.23 -0.23 -4.53
C ILE A 176 -17.93 -0.77 -3.12
N SER A 177 -17.99 -2.10 -2.97
CA SER A 177 -17.78 -2.75 -1.66
C SER A 177 -16.35 -2.63 -1.13
N GLY A 178 -15.35 -2.57 -2.02
CA GLY A 178 -13.92 -2.52 -1.71
C GLY A 178 -13.30 -1.16 -2.03
N ALA A 179 -13.90 -0.09 -1.52
CA ALA A 179 -13.50 1.28 -1.87
C ALA A 179 -12.03 1.60 -1.61
N ASN A 180 -11.46 1.11 -0.51
CA ASN A 180 -10.05 1.31 -0.19
C ASN A 180 -9.12 0.58 -1.19
N PHE A 181 -9.45 -0.67 -1.56
CA PHE A 181 -8.70 -1.42 -2.56
C PHE A 181 -8.78 -0.78 -3.94
N PHE A 182 -9.94 -0.25 -4.33
CA PHE A 182 -10.07 0.50 -5.57
C PHE A 182 -9.19 1.75 -5.59
N GLY A 183 -9.16 2.51 -4.50
CA GLY A 183 -8.26 3.65 -4.36
C GLY A 183 -6.79 3.25 -4.54
N GLU A 184 -6.36 2.16 -3.90
CA GLU A 184 -4.97 1.65 -3.98
C GLU A 184 -4.63 1.16 -5.40
N ILE A 185 -5.58 0.55 -6.11
CA ILE A 185 -5.40 0.15 -7.53
C ILE A 185 -5.25 1.38 -8.43
N LEU A 186 -6.09 2.41 -8.25
CA LEU A 186 -5.97 3.65 -9.01
C LEU A 186 -4.65 4.35 -8.70
N GLU A 187 -4.25 4.37 -7.44
CA GLU A 187 -3.00 4.97 -6.99
C GLU A 187 -1.80 4.35 -7.72
N TRP A 188 -1.66 3.03 -7.65
CA TRP A 188 -0.54 2.32 -8.31
C TRP A 188 -0.63 2.31 -9.83
N THR A 189 -1.84 2.44 -10.40
CA THR A 189 -2.02 2.64 -11.84
C THR A 189 -1.52 4.02 -12.26
N GLY A 190 -1.86 5.06 -11.51
CA GLY A 190 -1.34 6.42 -11.73
C GLY A 190 0.19 6.48 -11.60
N TYR A 191 0.73 5.78 -10.60
CA TYR A 191 2.18 5.60 -10.44
C TYR A 191 2.81 4.97 -11.68
N ALA A 192 2.25 3.88 -12.19
CA ALA A 192 2.76 3.17 -13.36
C ALA A 192 2.60 3.96 -14.68
N ILE A 193 1.63 4.88 -14.77
CA ILE A 193 1.49 5.78 -15.93
C ILE A 193 2.54 6.90 -15.87
N PHE A 194 2.89 7.36 -14.67
CA PHE A 194 3.95 8.35 -14.50
C PHE A 194 5.35 7.76 -14.71
N CYS A 195 5.60 6.55 -14.22
CA CYS A 195 6.93 5.91 -14.28
C CYS A 195 7.21 5.25 -15.63
#